data_AF-A0A355YFL9-F1
#
_entry.id   AF-A0A355YFL9-F1
#
_cell.length_a   1.000
_cell.length_b   1.000
_cell.length_c   1.000
_cell.angle_alpha   90.00
_cell.angle_beta   90.00
_cell.angle_gamma   90.00
#
_symmetry.space_group_name_H-M   'P 1'
#
loop_
_entity.id
_entity.type
_entity.pdbx_description
1 polymer ?
#
loop_
_entity_poly.entity_id
_entity_poly.type
_entity_poly.pdbx_seq_one_letter_code
_entity_poly.pdbx_strand_id
1 'polypeptide(L)'
;AGFGFTDLAGLRAGLQPVQVNVAASVQPQAAGEGLEVASTPAIYRTDAVVRRAEALQAHPLNNAPRIVLNVEDAARLQLAEGQMAKVGTDAGKATLPVVVDARVAAGAVWIESGHGATAPLGAARVTVVAA
;
A
#
# COMPACT_ATOMS: atom_id res chain seq x y z
N ALA A 1 45.37 -4.17 -11.17
CA ALA A 1 45.50 -2.73 -11.46
C ALA A 1 44.47 -1.98 -10.62
N GLY A 2 44.85 -0.88 -9.98
CA GLY A 2 43.95 -0.06 -9.16
C GLY A 2 43.12 0.91 -10.00
N PHE A 3 42.46 1.85 -9.34
CA PHE A 3 41.75 2.94 -10.01
C PHE A 3 42.74 3.95 -10.64
N GLY A 4 42.36 4.53 -11.79
CA GLY A 4 43.16 5.53 -12.50
C GLY A 4 43.09 6.95 -11.91
N PHE A 5 42.53 7.10 -10.71
CA PHE A 5 42.36 8.36 -10.00
C PHE A 5 42.63 8.13 -8.50
N THR A 6 43.00 9.19 -7.79
CA THR A 6 43.27 9.15 -6.34
C THR A 6 42.39 10.10 -5.54
N ASP A 7 41.55 10.89 -6.22
CA ASP A 7 40.63 11.84 -5.60
C ASP A 7 39.27 11.90 -6.33
N LEU A 8 38.33 12.61 -5.72
CA LEU A 8 36.97 12.75 -6.25
C LEU A 8 36.93 13.61 -7.53
N ALA A 9 37.85 14.57 -7.66
CA ALA A 9 37.94 15.43 -8.85
C ALA A 9 38.36 14.61 -10.08
N GLY A 10 39.40 13.78 -9.95
CA GLY A 10 39.88 12.88 -10.99
C GLY A 10 38.86 11.81 -11.39
N LEU A 11 38.12 11.25 -10.42
CA LEU A 11 36.99 10.35 -10.72
C LEU A 11 35.95 11.07 -11.59
N ARG A 12 35.52 12.27 -11.19
CA ARG A 12 34.46 13.02 -11.90
C ARG A 12 34.89 13.44 -13.30
N ALA A 13 36.15 13.79 -13.51
CA ALA A 13 36.69 14.13 -14.82
C ALA A 13 36.61 12.95 -15.82
N GLY A 14 36.64 11.71 -15.32
CA GLY A 14 36.52 10.50 -16.13
C GLY A 14 35.07 10.01 -16.34
N LEU A 15 34.08 10.58 -15.65
CA LEU A 15 32.68 10.19 -15.81
C LEU A 15 32.11 10.82 -17.08
N GLN A 16 31.58 9.98 -17.98
CA GLN A 16 30.82 10.41 -19.14
C GLN A 16 29.33 10.18 -18.88
N PRO A 17 28.44 11.15 -19.19
CA PRO A 17 27.01 10.95 -19.05
C PRO A 17 26.56 9.86 -20.04
N VAL A 18 25.97 8.79 -19.52
CA VAL A 18 25.33 7.77 -20.34
C VAL A 18 23.90 8.23 -20.60
N GLN A 19 23.59 8.52 -21.87
CA GLN A 19 22.22 8.76 -22.30
C GLN A 19 21.46 7.43 -22.28
N VAL A 20 20.50 7.29 -21.37
CA VAL A 20 19.62 6.13 -21.30
C VAL A 20 18.28 6.54 -21.91
N ASN A 21 17.94 5.96 -23.06
CA ASN A 21 16.59 6.07 -23.59
C ASN A 21 15.69 5.08 -22.83
N VAL A 22 14.98 5.58 -21.82
CA VAL A 22 14.06 4.76 -21.04
C VAL A 22 12.84 4.45 -21.91
N ALA A 23 12.67 3.18 -22.28
CA ALA A 23 11.45 2.74 -22.94
C ALA A 23 10.27 2.96 -21.99
N ALA A 24 9.22 3.61 -22.47
CA ALA A 24 7.98 3.71 -21.72
C ALA A 24 7.45 2.30 -21.48
N SER A 25 7.30 1.90 -20.22
CA SER A 25 6.61 0.65 -19.90
C SER A 25 5.13 0.80 -20.23
N VAL A 26 4.55 -0.17 -20.92
CA VAL A 26 3.10 -0.23 -21.12
C VAL A 26 2.43 -0.32 -19.75
N GLN A 27 1.64 0.69 -19.39
CA GLN A 27 0.78 0.62 -18.21
C GLN A 27 -0.15 -0.60 -18.38
N PRO A 28 -0.20 -1.53 -17.42
CA PRO A 28 -1.18 -2.60 -17.45
C PRO A 28 -2.57 -1.98 -17.53
N GLN A 29 -3.36 -2.37 -18.52
CA GLN A 29 -4.77 -2.01 -18.52
C GLN A 29 -5.44 -2.74 -17.36
N ALA A 30 -5.95 -1.98 -16.40
CA ALA A 30 -6.72 -2.51 -15.29
C ALA A 30 -7.98 -3.19 -15.84
N ALA A 31 -7.93 -4.51 -16.03
CA ALA A 31 -9.07 -5.32 -16.44
C ALA A 31 -9.84 -5.76 -15.19
N GLY A 32 -11.07 -5.27 -15.03
CA GLY A 32 -11.99 -5.66 -13.95
C GLY A 32 -12.67 -4.46 -13.30
N GLU A 33 -13.79 -4.68 -12.62
CA GLU A 33 -14.47 -3.66 -11.81
C GLU A 33 -13.86 -3.58 -10.39
N GLY A 34 -14.10 -2.48 -9.67
CA GLY A 34 -13.63 -2.29 -8.28
C GLY A 34 -12.34 -1.50 -8.11
N LEU A 35 -11.83 -1.47 -6.88
CA LEU A 35 -10.58 -0.80 -6.48
C LEU A 35 -9.42 -1.80 -6.41
N GLU A 36 -8.23 -1.39 -6.81
CA GLU A 36 -7.02 -2.19 -6.66
C GLU A 36 -6.50 -2.16 -5.22
N VAL A 37 -6.14 -3.31 -4.65
CA VAL A 37 -5.60 -3.36 -3.29
C VAL A 37 -4.10 -3.07 -3.30
N ALA A 38 -3.72 -1.96 -2.67
CA ALA A 38 -2.35 -1.69 -2.27
C ALA A 38 -2.13 -2.24 -0.85
N SER A 39 -1.35 -3.32 -0.70
CA SER A 39 -1.17 -3.99 0.59
C SER A 39 0.24 -3.86 1.13
N THR A 40 0.37 -3.53 2.42
CA THR A 40 1.63 -3.58 3.17
C THR A 40 1.46 -4.41 4.45
N PRO A 41 2.49 -5.12 4.92
CA PRO A 41 2.41 -5.81 6.21
C PRO A 41 2.28 -4.83 7.37
N ALA A 42 1.32 -5.04 8.27
CA ALA A 42 1.26 -4.28 9.51
C ALA A 42 2.51 -4.56 10.38
N ILE A 43 3.09 -3.48 10.90
CA ILE A 43 4.45 -3.43 11.49
C ILE A 43 4.72 -4.50 12.56
N TYR A 44 3.73 -4.84 13.40
CA TYR A 44 3.89 -5.80 14.51
C TYR A 44 3.00 -7.04 14.40
N ARG A 45 2.47 -7.34 13.21
CA ARG A 45 1.44 -8.38 13.05
C ARG A 45 1.90 -9.62 12.29
N THR A 46 3.06 -9.58 11.65
CA THR A 46 3.57 -10.66 10.79
C THR A 46 4.51 -11.64 11.51
N ASP A 47 5.36 -11.16 12.41
CA ASP A 47 6.29 -12.01 13.16
C ASP A 47 5.63 -12.71 14.36
N ALA A 48 6.02 -13.95 14.64
CA ALA A 48 5.37 -14.80 15.62
C ALA A 48 5.59 -14.36 17.09
N VAL A 49 6.72 -13.72 17.38
CA VAL A 49 7.09 -13.24 18.71
C VAL A 49 6.52 -11.84 18.91
N VAL A 50 6.77 -10.95 17.96
CA VAL A 50 6.33 -9.54 18.01
C VAL A 50 4.81 -9.43 18.11
N ARG A 51 4.05 -10.29 17.41
CA ARG A 51 2.58 -10.28 17.48
C ARG A 51 1.99 -10.70 18.82
N ARG A 52 2.80 -11.28 19.72
CA ARG A 52 2.40 -11.70 21.08
C ARG A 52 2.93 -10.78 22.17
N ALA A 53 3.79 -9.82 21.83
CA ALA A 53 4.32 -8.84 22.78
C ALA A 53 3.29 -7.73 23.02
N GLU A 54 2.65 -7.73 24.18
CA GLU A 54 1.59 -6.78 24.55
C GLU A 54 2.02 -5.31 24.39
N ALA A 55 3.23 -4.97 24.85
CA ALA A 55 3.78 -3.62 24.72
C ALA A 55 3.90 -3.16 23.25
N LEU A 56 4.26 -4.06 22.33
CA LEU A 56 4.33 -3.74 20.90
C LEU A 56 2.92 -3.68 20.28
N GLN A 57 1.99 -4.49 20.77
CA GLN A 57 0.60 -4.42 20.31
C GLN A 57 -0.10 -3.12 20.76
N ALA A 58 0.26 -2.57 21.92
CA ALA A 58 -0.24 -1.29 22.42
C ALA A 58 0.50 -0.06 21.84
N HIS A 59 1.54 -0.27 21.05
CA HIS A 59 2.36 0.82 20.52
C HIS A 59 1.55 1.66 19.50
N PRO A 60 1.66 3.01 19.49
CA PRO A 60 0.88 3.87 18.59
C PRO A 60 1.04 3.62 17.09
N LEU A 61 2.14 2.98 16.68
CA LEU A 61 2.34 2.57 15.28
C LEU A 61 1.52 1.33 14.87
N ASN A 62 0.99 0.57 15.84
CA ASN A 62 0.14 -0.58 15.60
C ASN A 62 -1.31 -0.14 15.37
N ASN A 63 -1.56 0.46 14.21
CA ASN A 63 -2.90 0.91 13.88
C ASN A 63 -3.90 -0.26 13.84
N ALA A 64 -5.16 0.03 14.18
CA ALA A 64 -6.25 -0.90 13.98
C ALA A 64 -6.46 -1.18 12.46
N PRO A 65 -6.94 -2.38 12.09
CA PRO A 65 -7.22 -2.70 10.70
C PRO A 65 -8.30 -1.76 10.15
N ARG A 66 -8.02 -1.21 8.97
CA ARG A 66 -8.84 -0.21 8.29
C ARG A 66 -8.63 -0.29 6.78
N ILE A 67 -9.50 0.35 6.02
CA ILE A 67 -9.19 0.70 4.63
C ILE A 67 -8.85 2.18 4.54
N VAL A 68 -7.88 2.50 3.70
CA VAL A 68 -7.54 3.90 3.39
C VAL A 68 -7.88 4.16 1.93
N LEU A 69 -8.70 5.17 1.70
CA LEU A 69 -9.17 5.59 0.39
C LEU A 69 -8.65 6.98 0.06
N ASN A 70 -8.40 7.21 -1.22
CA ASN A 70 -8.22 8.54 -1.74
C ASN A 70 -9.54 9.35 -1.63
N VAL A 71 -9.44 10.69 -1.59
CA VAL A 71 -10.56 11.62 -1.41
C VAL A 71 -11.60 11.48 -2.53
N GLU A 72 -11.16 11.39 -3.77
CA GLU A 72 -12.04 11.27 -4.94
C GLU A 72 -12.81 9.94 -4.94
N ASP A 73 -12.16 8.84 -4.55
CA ASP A 73 -12.82 7.53 -4.45
C ASP A 73 -13.79 7.45 -3.28
N ALA A 74 -13.43 8.00 -2.11
CA ALA A 74 -14.33 8.07 -0.97
C ALA A 74 -15.61 8.84 -1.32
N ALA A 75 -15.47 9.99 -2.00
CA ALA A 75 -16.61 10.77 -2.47
C ALA A 75 -17.46 10.02 -3.50
N ARG A 76 -16.82 9.37 -4.49
CA ARG A 76 -17.52 8.56 -5.51
C ARG A 76 -18.30 7.40 -4.91
N LEU A 77 -17.77 6.79 -3.85
CA LEU A 77 -18.40 5.69 -3.12
C LEU A 77 -19.34 6.16 -2.00
N GLN A 78 -19.47 7.48 -1.79
CA GLN A 78 -20.28 8.10 -0.72
C GLN A 78 -19.89 7.60 0.68
N LEU A 79 -18.59 7.43 0.91
CA LEU A 79 -18.00 7.00 2.17
C LEU A 79 -17.33 8.18 2.88
N ALA A 80 -17.58 8.30 4.18
CA ALA A 80 -16.97 9.32 5.03
C ALA A 80 -15.88 8.75 5.95
N GLU A 81 -14.99 9.62 6.42
CA GLU A 81 -14.00 9.29 7.47
C GLU A 81 -14.68 8.62 8.68
N GLY A 82 -14.11 7.51 9.15
CA GLY A 82 -14.61 6.74 10.28
C GLY A 82 -15.84 5.87 10.00
N GLN A 83 -16.47 5.99 8.82
CA GLN A 83 -17.60 5.14 8.45
C GLN A 83 -17.16 3.69 8.28
N MET A 84 -18.04 2.74 8.57
CA MET A 84 -17.80 1.32 8.27
C MET A 84 -18.10 1.03 6.80
N ALA A 85 -17.18 0.37 6.12
CA ALA A 85 -17.35 -0.13 4.76
C ALA A 85 -17.26 -1.64 4.71
N LYS A 86 -18.11 -2.27 3.90
CA LYS A 86 -17.98 -3.67 3.51
C LYS A 86 -17.06 -3.74 2.31
N VAL A 87 -16.00 -4.52 2.45
CA VAL A 87 -14.97 -4.76 1.44
C VAL A 87 -15.05 -6.22 1.02
N GLY A 88 -15.17 -6.50 -0.27
CA GLY A 88 -15.37 -7.85 -0.77
C GLY A 88 -14.43 -8.20 -1.93
N THR A 89 -13.87 -9.40 -1.86
CA THR A 89 -13.24 -10.14 -2.96
C THR A 89 -14.06 -11.41 -3.26
N ASP A 90 -13.68 -12.14 -4.30
CA ASP A 90 -14.22 -13.49 -4.54
C ASP A 90 -13.87 -14.47 -3.41
N ALA A 91 -12.76 -14.22 -2.70
CA ALA A 91 -12.28 -15.08 -1.62
C ALA A 91 -12.96 -14.80 -0.26
N GLY A 92 -13.52 -13.61 -0.06
CA GLY A 92 -14.21 -13.28 1.18
C GLY A 92 -14.52 -11.80 1.35
N LYS A 93 -15.05 -11.47 2.54
CA LYS A 93 -15.48 -10.11 2.88
C LYS A 93 -14.97 -9.69 4.24
N ALA A 94 -14.79 -8.39 4.43
CA ALA A 94 -14.50 -7.78 5.72
C ALA A 94 -15.33 -6.50 5.87
N THR A 95 -15.64 -6.13 7.12
CA THR A 95 -16.20 -4.82 7.45
C THR A 95 -15.13 -4.05 8.21
N LEU A 96 -14.67 -2.93 7.63
CA LEU A 96 -13.54 -2.17 8.14
C LEU A 96 -13.89 -0.67 8.18
N PRO A 97 -13.35 0.09 9.16
CA PRO A 97 -13.49 1.54 9.15
C PRO A 97 -12.74 2.15 7.97
N VAL A 98 -13.30 3.22 7.42
CA VAL A 98 -12.72 4.02 6.34
C VAL A 98 -11.86 5.13 6.94
N VAL A 99 -10.67 5.30 6.37
CA VAL A 99 -9.85 6.49 6.51
C VAL A 99 -9.66 7.12 5.13
N VAL A 100 -9.71 8.43 5.05
CA VAL A 100 -9.53 9.20 3.83
C VAL A 100 -8.17 9.87 3.86
N ASP A 101 -7.32 9.55 2.89
CA ASP A 101 -5.96 10.07 2.80
C ASP A 101 -5.58 10.30 1.33
N ALA A 102 -5.25 11.54 0.99
CA ALA A 102 -4.87 11.95 -0.36
C ALA A 102 -3.55 11.30 -0.85
N ARG A 103 -2.78 10.66 0.05
CA ARG A 103 -1.55 9.93 -0.30
C ARG A 103 -1.83 8.57 -0.96
N VAL A 104 -3.04 8.03 -0.84
CA VAL A 104 -3.43 6.82 -1.58
C VAL A 104 -3.71 7.21 -3.04
N ALA A 105 -3.27 6.37 -3.97
CA ALA A 105 -3.54 6.58 -5.39
C ALA A 105 -5.03 6.40 -5.70
N ALA A 106 -5.60 7.26 -6.54
CA ALA A 106 -6.96 7.09 -7.03
C ALA A 106 -7.11 5.75 -7.78
N GLY A 107 -8.26 5.10 -7.62
CA GLY A 107 -8.54 3.74 -8.10
C GLY A 107 -7.98 2.63 -7.21
N ALA A 108 -7.32 2.96 -6.10
CA ALA A 108 -6.77 2.00 -5.15
C ALA A 108 -7.37 2.14 -3.75
N VAL A 109 -7.28 1.06 -2.99
CA VAL A 109 -7.53 1.03 -1.56
C VAL A 109 -6.31 0.46 -0.86
N TRP A 110 -5.82 1.18 0.16
CA TRP A 110 -4.70 0.70 0.94
C TRP A 110 -5.18 -0.06 2.17
N ILE A 111 -4.62 -1.25 2.39
CA ILE A 111 -5.03 -2.17 3.46
C ILE A 111 -3.79 -2.84 4.06
N GLU A 112 -3.67 -2.85 5.39
CA GLU A 112 -2.59 -3.60 6.03
C GLU A 112 -2.92 -5.10 6.11
N SER A 113 -1.95 -5.95 5.75
CA SER A 113 -2.03 -7.39 5.95
C SER A 113 -1.50 -7.80 7.33
N GLY A 114 -1.78 -9.04 7.74
CA GLY A 114 -1.36 -9.58 9.05
C GLY A 114 -2.41 -9.43 10.16
N HIS A 115 -3.51 -8.70 9.91
CA HIS A 115 -4.69 -8.77 10.78
C HIS A 115 -5.62 -9.90 10.35
N GLY A 116 -6.23 -10.59 11.31
CA GLY A 116 -7.26 -11.59 11.00
C GLY A 116 -8.44 -10.98 10.23
N ALA A 117 -8.81 -9.73 10.56
CA ALA A 117 -9.88 -9.00 9.89
C ALA A 117 -9.58 -8.67 8.41
N THR A 118 -8.31 -8.61 8.01
CA THR A 118 -7.91 -8.30 6.62
C THR A 118 -7.45 -9.54 5.85
N ALA A 119 -7.41 -10.72 6.51
CA ALA A 119 -7.05 -11.99 5.89
C ALA A 119 -7.80 -12.33 4.59
N PRO A 120 -9.13 -12.06 4.43
CA PRO A 120 -9.84 -12.40 3.19
C PRO A 120 -9.59 -11.41 2.03
N LEU A 121 -8.88 -10.31 2.27
CA LEU A 121 -8.72 -9.21 1.30
C LEU A 121 -7.39 -9.26 0.52
N GLY A 122 -6.66 -10.37 0.58
CA GLY A 122 -5.34 -10.50 -0.03
C GLY A 122 -5.31 -10.26 -1.54
N ALA A 123 -4.35 -9.43 -1.97
CA ALA A 123 -3.92 -9.14 -3.35
C ALA A 123 -4.94 -9.44 -4.46
N ALA A 124 -6.04 -8.68 -4.49
CA ALA A 124 -7.04 -8.73 -5.54
C ALA A 124 -7.67 -7.34 -5.75
N ARG A 125 -8.51 -7.19 -6.77
CA ARG A 125 -9.45 -6.06 -6.79
C ARG A 125 -10.57 -6.31 -5.78
N VAL A 126 -11.03 -5.25 -5.14
CA VAL A 126 -12.13 -5.30 -4.17
C VAL A 126 -13.30 -4.43 -4.59
N THR A 127 -14.49 -4.88 -4.22
CA THR A 127 -15.68 -4.05 -4.15
C THR A 127 -15.73 -3.40 -2.77
N VAL A 128 -16.08 -2.12 -2.72
CA VAL A 128 -16.23 -1.37 -1.47
C VAL A 128 -17.58 -0.67 -1.48
N VAL A 129 -18.38 -0.92 -0.45
CA VAL A 129 -19.71 -0.32 -0.28
C VAL A 129 -19.91 0.09 1.17
N ALA A 130 -20.76 1.07 1.43
CA ALA A 130 -21.19 1.41 2.79
C ALA A 130 -21.77 0.18 3.50
N ALA A 131 -21.40 -0.01 4.77
CA ALA A 131 -21.86 -1.13 5.58
C ALA A 131 -23.34 -0.99 6.00
#